data_AF-A0A656ZCV3-F1
#
_entry.id   AF-A0A656ZCV3-F1
#
_cell.length_a   1.000
_cell.length_b   1.000
_cell.length_c   1.000
_cell.angle_alpha   90.00
_cell.angle_beta   90.00
_cell.angle_gamma   90.00
#
_symmetry.space_group_name_H-M   'P 1'
#
loop_
_entity.id
_entity.type
_entity.pdbx_description
1 polymer ?
#
loop_
_entity_poly.entity_id
_entity_poly.type
_entity_poly.pdbx_seq_one_letter_code
_entity_poly.pdbx_strand_id
1 'polypeptide(L)'
;MSLQLSSPHPSLRLRSLLTALLSGLLCLPAGPLQAKANPEEIGQLGRQLTCMGAEKAGSPGGVAEYTGKWLGAAPGMKQETNRLPSDPYADEKPLYTITATNFPQYADKLSEGQKAMFRKFPNSFRMTVYPSHRDFRYDNSICQVIAKNATEAELAADGLSVINGYMGASPFPLPKNGLELLWNAVLPAMTHVEYRDTDLAIVYPNGNITWGAQLVWVLARANDPQLRGRKHEGLSALARGVTLLPEREKGMMTRVIDKFSMEKESRLAWQYIPASRRVRQAPGFGFDMPMASSANTLTIDDARIFNGSGERYDWKLLGKRELHIPYNNYRLESRTVGENKYAGLLTPNHENPDLVRWELHRVWVLEARLKEGFRHLYPHRVFYIDEDSWLFTMADTYDAQGRIWKYNWINNVYQPGSNVFNQFSAFYHDLNSGAYTVYDLTQGKPQGVIVDAPKAEYGKPSFYSIDNLKTSGY
;
A
#
# COMPACT_ATOMS: atom_id res chain seq x y z
N MET A 1 51.76 -55.32 0.40
CA MET A 1 51.34 -56.58 1.05
C MET A 1 49.83 -56.49 1.23
N SER A 2 48.98 -56.74 0.22
CA SER A 2 48.97 -57.77 -0.83
C SER A 2 48.46 -59.12 -0.34
N LEU A 3 47.60 -59.76 -1.17
CA LEU A 3 47.07 -61.15 -1.05
C LEU A 3 45.97 -61.31 0.03
N GLN A 4 45.02 -62.28 0.01
CA GLN A 4 44.49 -63.30 -0.92
C GLN A 4 43.25 -63.95 -0.21
N LEU A 5 42.34 -64.79 -0.76
CA LEU A 5 41.80 -65.11 -2.10
C LEU A 5 40.60 -66.07 -1.85
N SER A 6 39.48 -66.01 -2.60
CA SER A 6 38.77 -67.25 -3.05
C SER A 6 37.61 -67.02 -4.02
N SER A 7 37.54 -67.93 -5.00
CA SER A 7 36.56 -68.13 -6.09
C SER A 7 35.43 -69.10 -5.63
N PRO A 8 34.62 -69.82 -6.47
CA PRO A 8 34.53 -69.89 -7.95
C PRO A 8 33.11 -70.04 -8.62
N HIS A 9 33.03 -69.65 -9.92
CA HIS A 9 32.40 -70.31 -11.11
C HIS A 9 30.99 -71.01 -11.09
N PRO A 10 30.38 -71.41 -12.25
CA PRO A 10 30.59 -71.02 -13.68
C PRO A 10 29.30 -70.71 -14.52
N SER A 11 29.48 -70.07 -15.70
CA SER A 11 28.82 -70.25 -17.04
C SER A 11 27.32 -70.62 -17.23
N LEU A 12 26.58 -70.29 -18.32
CA LEU A 12 26.97 -70.35 -19.74
C LEU A 12 25.85 -69.79 -20.70
N ARG A 13 26.18 -68.91 -21.67
CA ARG A 13 25.39 -68.49 -22.89
C ARG A 13 24.01 -67.79 -22.65
N LEU A 14 23.41 -67.02 -23.57
CA LEU A 14 23.63 -66.71 -25.00
C LEU A 14 23.31 -65.21 -25.32
N ARG A 15 23.61 -64.75 -26.55
CA ARG A 15 23.50 -63.34 -27.02
C ARG A 15 22.06 -62.81 -27.17
N SER A 16 21.81 -61.54 -26.84
CA SER A 16 21.35 -60.47 -27.77
C SER A 16 21.07 -59.14 -27.07
N LEU A 17 21.19 -58.04 -27.83
CA LEU A 17 21.03 -56.64 -27.37
C LEU A 17 19.65 -56.34 -26.79
N LEU A 18 19.60 -55.54 -25.71
CA LEU A 18 18.60 -54.48 -25.54
C LEU A 18 19.06 -53.44 -24.50
N THR A 19 18.98 -52.18 -24.88
CA THR A 19 19.40 -51.01 -24.09
C THR A 19 18.40 -50.74 -22.96
N ALA A 20 18.87 -50.63 -21.72
CA ALA A 20 18.05 -50.22 -20.59
C ALA A 20 18.75 -49.12 -19.78
N LEU A 21 18.40 -47.85 -20.03
CA LEU A 21 18.68 -46.78 -19.07
C LEU A 21 17.78 -46.98 -17.85
N LEU A 22 18.38 -47.02 -16.65
CA LEU A 22 17.62 -46.96 -15.41
C LEU A 22 17.22 -45.51 -15.13
N SER A 23 15.99 -45.15 -15.51
CA SER A 23 15.39 -43.85 -15.20
C SER A 23 15.04 -43.76 -13.71
N GLY A 24 15.93 -43.18 -12.90
CA GLY A 24 15.61 -42.77 -11.54
C GLY A 24 14.61 -41.62 -11.56
N LEU A 25 13.32 -41.91 -11.32
CA LEU A 25 12.32 -40.87 -11.11
C LEU A 25 12.63 -40.11 -9.81
N LEU A 26 13.21 -38.92 -9.92
CA LEU A 26 13.07 -37.92 -8.89
C LEU A 26 11.61 -37.44 -8.88
N CYS A 27 10.84 -37.92 -7.91
CA CYS A 27 9.61 -37.24 -7.50
C CYS A 27 9.99 -35.88 -6.87
N LEU A 28 10.13 -34.86 -7.71
CA LEU A 28 10.03 -33.48 -7.28
C LEU A 28 8.66 -33.29 -6.60
N PRO A 29 8.59 -32.71 -5.40
CA PRO A 29 7.30 -32.34 -4.83
C PRO A 29 6.69 -31.27 -5.74
N ALA A 30 5.62 -31.62 -6.45
CA ALA A 30 4.77 -30.63 -7.08
C ALA A 30 4.25 -29.71 -5.98
N GLY A 31 4.64 -28.42 -6.03
CA GLY A 31 4.06 -27.41 -5.15
C GLY A 31 2.53 -27.40 -5.30
N PRO A 32 1.78 -27.02 -4.25
CA PRO A 32 0.33 -26.99 -4.33
C PRO A 32 -0.11 -26.11 -5.50
N LEU A 33 -0.79 -26.72 -6.48
CA LEU A 33 -1.40 -26.01 -7.59
C LEU A 33 -2.39 -25.00 -6.97
N GLN A 34 -2.08 -23.70 -7.04
CA GLN A 34 -2.92 -22.65 -6.48
C GLN A 34 -4.27 -22.69 -7.19
N ALA A 35 -5.29 -23.19 -6.49
CA ALA A 35 -6.61 -23.37 -7.07
C ALA A 35 -7.27 -22.01 -7.28
N LYS A 36 -7.60 -21.70 -8.54
CA LYS A 36 -8.43 -20.55 -8.91
C LYS A 36 -9.70 -20.53 -8.07
N ALA A 37 -10.19 -19.33 -7.73
CA ALA A 37 -11.46 -19.18 -7.02
C ALA A 37 -12.56 -19.98 -7.73
N ASN A 38 -13.27 -20.82 -6.98
CA ASN A 38 -14.24 -21.72 -7.58
C ASN A 38 -15.58 -21.01 -7.84
N PRO A 39 -16.48 -21.56 -8.69
CA PRO A 39 -17.75 -20.88 -9.03
C PRO A 39 -18.67 -20.61 -7.82
N GLU A 40 -18.58 -21.40 -6.76
CA GLU A 40 -19.36 -21.21 -5.53
C GLU A 40 -18.84 -20.01 -4.73
N GLU A 41 -17.53 -19.90 -4.56
CA GLU A 41 -16.86 -18.75 -3.91
C GLU A 41 -17.11 -17.46 -4.69
N ILE A 42 -16.97 -17.49 -6.02
CA ILE A 42 -17.26 -16.34 -6.89
C ILE A 42 -18.75 -15.95 -6.77
N GLY A 43 -19.65 -16.94 -6.63
CA GLY A 43 -21.07 -16.74 -6.39
C GLY A 43 -21.43 -16.06 -5.05
N GLN A 44 -20.47 -15.86 -4.13
CA GLN A 44 -20.65 -15.09 -2.90
C GLN A 44 -20.48 -13.57 -3.11
N LEU A 45 -19.74 -13.15 -4.15
CA LEU A 45 -19.51 -11.75 -4.48
C LEU A 45 -20.82 -11.01 -4.77
N GLY A 46 -20.99 -9.84 -4.17
CA GLY A 46 -22.26 -9.09 -4.24
C GLY A 46 -23.41 -9.69 -3.42
N ARG A 47 -23.28 -10.90 -2.86
CA ARG A 47 -24.26 -11.55 -1.97
C ARG A 47 -23.83 -11.45 -0.51
N GLN A 48 -23.06 -12.43 -0.03
CA GLN A 48 -22.49 -12.46 1.33
C GLN A 48 -21.25 -11.57 1.43
N LEU A 49 -20.52 -11.43 0.32
CA LEU A 49 -19.38 -10.53 0.19
C LEU A 49 -19.79 -9.25 -0.55
N THR A 50 -19.06 -8.15 -0.32
CA THR A 50 -19.13 -6.94 -1.14
C THR A 50 -18.66 -7.26 -2.56
N CYS A 51 -18.75 -6.31 -3.50
CA CYS A 51 -18.18 -6.55 -4.83
C CYS A 51 -16.64 -6.58 -4.80
N MET A 52 -16.00 -6.05 -3.75
CA MET A 52 -14.55 -6.11 -3.52
C MET A 52 -14.06 -7.43 -2.94
N GLY A 53 -14.93 -8.21 -2.27
CA GLY A 53 -14.57 -9.44 -1.56
C GLY A 53 -14.57 -9.34 -0.02
N ALA A 54 -14.85 -8.16 0.53
CA ALA A 54 -15.06 -7.96 1.96
C ALA A 54 -16.32 -8.67 2.47
N GLU A 55 -16.37 -9.04 3.74
CA GLU A 55 -17.59 -9.62 4.33
C GLU A 55 -18.66 -8.54 4.55
N LYS A 56 -19.88 -8.73 4.04
CA LYS A 56 -20.93 -7.71 4.20
C LYS A 56 -21.42 -7.58 5.63
N ALA A 57 -21.69 -8.70 6.30
CA ALA A 57 -22.20 -8.69 7.67
C ALA A 57 -21.29 -7.85 8.59
N GLY A 58 -21.84 -7.32 9.68
CA GLY A 58 -21.04 -6.77 10.78
C GLY A 58 -20.33 -7.87 11.56
N SER A 59 -19.74 -7.50 12.71
CA SER A 59 -19.21 -8.48 13.66
C SER A 59 -19.71 -8.24 15.09
N PRO A 60 -19.80 -9.29 15.93
CA PRO A 60 -20.04 -9.13 17.37
C PRO A 60 -18.95 -8.30 18.08
N GLY A 61 -17.75 -8.19 17.47
CA GLY A 61 -16.65 -7.40 18.00
C GLY A 61 -16.84 -5.88 17.85
N GLY A 62 -17.74 -5.45 16.96
CA GLY A 62 -18.09 -4.04 16.73
C GLY A 62 -17.81 -3.51 15.31
N VAL A 63 -17.40 -4.36 14.36
CA VAL A 63 -17.30 -3.97 12.94
C VAL A 63 -18.70 -3.80 12.36
N ALA A 64 -18.95 -2.71 11.63
CA ALA A 64 -20.25 -2.44 11.02
C ALA A 64 -20.61 -3.41 9.88
N GLU A 65 -21.92 -3.52 9.62
CA GLU A 65 -22.40 -4.09 8.37
C GLU A 65 -22.06 -3.12 7.21
N TYR A 66 -21.60 -3.68 6.09
CA TYR A 66 -21.45 -2.93 4.85
C TYR A 66 -22.83 -2.56 4.30
N THR A 67 -23.19 -1.28 4.40
CA THR A 67 -24.43 -0.79 3.82
C THR A 67 -24.24 -0.38 2.37
N GLY A 68 -23.06 0.15 2.01
CA GLY A 68 -22.78 0.70 0.68
C GLY A 68 -23.84 1.70 0.20
N LYS A 69 -24.49 2.42 1.13
CA LYS A 69 -25.64 3.29 0.90
C LYS A 69 -25.27 4.60 0.19
N TRP A 70 -24.00 5.01 0.22
CA TRP A 70 -23.50 6.24 -0.40
C TRP A 70 -22.59 5.97 -1.59
N LEU A 71 -22.94 6.54 -2.74
CA LEU A 71 -22.09 6.67 -3.92
C LEU A 71 -21.95 8.18 -4.18
N GLY A 72 -20.73 8.69 -4.25
CA GLY A 72 -20.49 10.13 -4.21
C GLY A 72 -20.67 10.70 -2.79
N ALA A 73 -21.19 11.93 -2.68
CA ALA A 73 -21.23 12.64 -1.41
C ALA A 73 -22.31 12.11 -0.47
N ALA A 74 -21.95 11.87 0.79
CA ALA A 74 -22.90 11.55 1.85
C ALA A 74 -23.76 12.79 2.21
N PRO A 75 -24.97 12.60 2.80
CA PRO A 75 -25.80 13.69 3.28
C PRO A 75 -25.04 14.63 4.21
N GLY A 76 -25.18 15.94 4.00
CA GLY A 76 -24.54 16.97 4.83
C GLY A 76 -23.09 17.30 4.46
N MET A 77 -22.41 16.49 3.62
CA MET A 77 -21.06 16.81 3.14
C MET A 77 -21.06 18.11 2.32
N LYS A 78 -20.21 19.07 2.72
CA LYS A 78 -19.96 20.32 2.01
C LYS A 78 -18.67 20.20 1.22
N GLN A 79 -18.72 20.46 -0.07
CA GLN A 79 -17.57 20.42 -0.97
C GLN A 79 -16.94 21.81 -1.11
N GLU A 80 -15.69 21.97 -0.69
CA GLU A 80 -14.86 23.11 -1.10
C GLU A 80 -14.13 22.79 -2.41
N THR A 81 -13.94 23.78 -3.30
CA THR A 81 -13.23 23.57 -4.57
C THR A 81 -11.81 23.06 -4.34
N ASN A 82 -11.44 21.96 -5.01
CA ASN A 82 -10.13 21.32 -4.93
C ASN A 82 -9.70 20.91 -3.50
N ARG A 83 -10.64 20.45 -2.67
CA ARG A 83 -10.38 19.89 -1.34
C ARG A 83 -11.19 18.61 -1.09
N LEU A 84 -10.84 17.87 -0.06
CA LEU A 84 -11.71 16.83 0.48
C LEU A 84 -12.98 17.49 1.07
N PRO A 85 -14.19 16.94 0.83
CA PRO A 85 -15.42 17.45 1.44
C PRO A 85 -15.45 17.27 2.96
N SER A 86 -16.36 17.98 3.63
CA SER A 86 -16.51 17.94 5.09
C SER A 86 -16.88 16.55 5.63
N ASP A 87 -16.46 16.29 6.86
CA ASP A 87 -16.72 15.04 7.59
C ASP A 87 -18.24 14.75 7.73
N PRO A 88 -18.73 13.58 7.26
CA PRO A 88 -20.14 13.21 7.39
C PRO A 88 -20.49 12.65 8.78
N TYR A 89 -19.48 12.40 9.63
CA TYR A 89 -19.62 11.90 11.00
C TYR A 89 -19.14 12.93 12.04
N ALA A 90 -19.06 14.21 11.68
CA ALA A 90 -18.48 15.30 12.48
C ALA A 90 -19.06 15.42 13.90
N ASP A 91 -20.36 15.16 14.06
CA ASP A 91 -21.10 15.30 15.31
C ASP A 91 -21.08 14.02 16.19
N GLU A 92 -20.41 12.95 15.73
CA GLU A 92 -20.32 11.71 16.51
C GLU A 92 -19.44 11.87 17.75
N LYS A 93 -19.83 11.14 18.81
CA LYS A 93 -19.08 11.07 20.06
C LYS A 93 -18.21 9.80 20.07
N PRO A 94 -17.02 9.84 20.71
CA PRO A 94 -16.25 8.63 20.97
C PRO A 94 -17.05 7.60 21.75
N LEU A 95 -16.86 6.32 21.42
CA LEU A 95 -17.34 5.19 22.21
C LEU A 95 -16.48 5.00 23.47
N TYR A 96 -15.15 5.11 23.32
CA TYR A 96 -14.16 5.00 24.38
C TYR A 96 -12.80 5.52 23.90
N THR A 97 -11.85 5.66 24.83
CA THR A 97 -10.47 6.00 24.54
C THR A 97 -9.54 4.89 25.05
N ILE A 98 -8.68 4.38 24.18
CA ILE A 98 -7.60 3.47 24.54
C ILE A 98 -6.37 4.32 24.94
N THR A 99 -5.75 3.97 26.05
CA THR A 99 -4.60 4.62 26.69
C THR A 99 -3.62 3.57 27.17
N ALA A 100 -2.42 3.96 27.61
CA ALA A 100 -1.43 3.01 28.10
C ALA A 100 -1.88 2.19 29.32
N THR A 101 -2.88 2.63 30.08
CA THR A 101 -3.40 1.91 31.26
C THR A 101 -4.45 0.84 30.92
N ASN A 102 -5.15 0.96 29.78
CA ASN A 102 -6.21 0.02 29.38
C ASN A 102 -5.95 -0.71 28.04
N PHE A 103 -4.95 -0.35 27.23
CA PHE A 103 -4.64 -1.06 25.98
C PHE A 103 -4.48 -2.60 26.10
N PRO A 104 -4.04 -3.20 27.22
CA PRO A 104 -3.99 -4.66 27.35
C PRO A 104 -5.37 -5.33 27.22
N GLN A 105 -6.46 -4.59 27.53
CA GLN A 105 -7.85 -5.05 27.39
C GLN A 105 -8.32 -5.12 25.93
N TYR A 106 -7.58 -4.47 25.01
CA TYR A 106 -7.86 -4.37 23.58
C TYR A 106 -6.74 -5.01 22.73
N ALA A 107 -5.85 -5.81 23.34
CA ALA A 107 -4.61 -6.25 22.71
C ALA A 107 -4.82 -7.20 21.50
N ASP A 108 -5.98 -7.84 21.39
CA ASP A 108 -6.43 -8.60 20.22
C ASP A 108 -6.77 -7.69 19.03
N LYS A 109 -7.29 -6.48 19.29
CA LYS A 109 -7.71 -5.46 18.31
C LYS A 109 -6.63 -4.42 17.98
N LEU A 110 -5.37 -4.69 18.34
CA LEU A 110 -4.22 -3.82 18.09
C LEU A 110 -3.09 -4.53 17.32
N SER A 111 -2.35 -3.78 16.50
CA SER A 111 -1.05 -4.19 15.95
C SER A 111 0.04 -4.22 17.03
N GLU A 112 1.22 -4.81 16.75
CA GLU A 112 2.34 -4.72 17.68
C GLU A 112 2.95 -3.31 17.69
N GLY A 113 2.91 -2.60 16.56
CA GLY A 113 3.25 -1.19 16.46
C GLY A 113 2.37 -0.30 17.36
N GLN A 114 1.05 -0.49 17.33
CA GLN A 114 0.12 0.24 18.22
C GLN A 114 0.40 -0.05 19.70
N LYS A 115 0.62 -1.32 20.07
CA LYS A 115 1.02 -1.70 21.44
C LYS A 115 2.37 -1.08 21.83
N ALA A 116 3.31 -0.97 20.89
CA ALA A 116 4.60 -0.32 21.12
C ALA A 116 4.46 1.20 21.31
N MET A 117 3.56 1.88 20.59
CA MET A 117 3.24 3.30 20.81
C MET A 117 2.73 3.53 22.24
N PHE A 118 1.77 2.73 22.72
CA PHE A 118 1.28 2.82 24.11
C PHE A 118 2.39 2.58 25.15
N ARG A 119 3.28 1.61 24.91
CA ARG A 119 4.41 1.32 25.82
C ARG A 119 5.45 2.44 25.80
N LYS A 120 5.72 3.07 24.65
CA LYS A 120 6.77 4.09 24.49
C LYS A 120 6.31 5.49 24.94
N PHE A 121 5.05 5.83 24.72
CA PHE A 121 4.51 7.18 24.96
C PHE A 121 3.29 7.17 25.91
N PRO A 122 3.42 6.60 27.12
CA PRO A 122 2.26 6.24 27.95
C PRO A 122 1.45 7.42 28.48
N ASN A 123 2.05 8.61 28.51
CA ASN A 123 1.44 9.83 29.06
C ASN A 123 0.78 10.72 28.00
N SER A 124 1.00 10.46 26.71
CA SER A 124 0.58 11.34 25.60
C SER A 124 -0.20 10.60 24.50
N PHE A 125 0.17 9.36 24.19
CA PHE A 125 -0.48 8.59 23.14
C PHE A 125 -1.81 7.99 23.63
N ARG A 126 -2.86 8.21 22.84
CA ARG A 126 -4.21 7.66 23.03
C ARG A 126 -4.85 7.38 21.68
N MET A 127 -5.79 6.44 21.64
CA MET A 127 -6.62 6.18 20.47
C MET A 127 -8.07 6.44 20.84
N THR A 128 -8.65 7.49 20.28
CA THR A 128 -10.06 7.84 20.48
C THR A 128 -10.90 7.04 19.49
N VAL A 129 -11.69 6.09 19.99
CA VAL A 129 -12.42 5.11 19.17
C VAL A 129 -13.87 5.57 18.97
N TYR A 130 -14.32 5.48 17.73
CA TYR A 130 -15.64 5.89 17.25
C TYR A 130 -16.43 4.69 16.67
N PRO A 131 -17.73 4.84 16.37
CA PRO A 131 -18.49 3.83 15.63
C PRO A 131 -17.83 3.47 14.30
N SER A 132 -17.81 2.17 13.98
CA SER A 132 -17.40 1.66 12.67
C SER A 132 -18.44 2.07 11.62
N HIS A 133 -18.01 2.54 10.44
CA HIS A 133 -18.91 2.81 9.32
C HIS A 133 -18.39 2.27 7.99
N ARG A 134 -19.25 1.53 7.28
CA ARG A 134 -18.98 0.90 5.98
C ARG A 134 -20.05 1.30 4.97
N ASP A 135 -20.24 2.61 4.86
CA ASP A 135 -21.38 3.24 4.17
C ASP A 135 -21.11 3.63 2.72
N PHE A 136 -19.86 3.85 2.33
CA PHE A 136 -19.50 4.22 0.97
C PHE A 136 -19.34 3.00 0.07
N ARG A 137 -19.68 3.16 -1.22
CA ARG A 137 -19.49 2.15 -2.25
C ARG A 137 -18.76 2.68 -3.49
N TYR A 138 -18.17 1.74 -4.22
CA TYR A 138 -17.60 1.95 -5.54
C TYR A 138 -18.66 1.97 -6.65
N ASP A 139 -18.31 2.52 -7.81
CA ASP A 139 -19.14 2.44 -9.02
C ASP A 139 -19.38 1.00 -9.49
N ASN A 140 -20.58 0.73 -10.00
CA ASN A 140 -20.95 -0.59 -10.54
C ASN A 140 -19.98 -1.07 -11.66
N SER A 141 -19.39 -0.15 -12.42
CA SER A 141 -18.41 -0.49 -13.47
C SER A 141 -17.09 -1.05 -12.90
N ILE A 142 -16.71 -0.66 -11.68
CA ILE A 142 -15.57 -1.24 -10.95
C ILE A 142 -15.94 -2.64 -10.47
N CYS A 143 -17.11 -2.80 -9.85
CA CYS A 143 -17.64 -4.11 -9.44
C CYS A 143 -17.73 -5.13 -10.60
N GLN A 144 -18.07 -4.69 -11.82
CA GLN A 144 -18.08 -5.54 -13.02
C GLN A 144 -16.68 -6.02 -13.41
N VAL A 145 -15.66 -5.17 -13.31
CA VAL A 145 -14.26 -5.57 -13.54
C VAL A 145 -13.80 -6.57 -12.48
N ILE A 146 -14.16 -6.36 -11.21
CA ILE A 146 -13.79 -7.28 -10.11
C ILE A 146 -14.40 -8.67 -10.31
N ALA A 147 -15.69 -8.74 -10.65
CA ALA A 147 -16.35 -10.02 -10.96
C ALA A 147 -15.67 -10.74 -12.14
N LYS A 148 -15.25 -10.00 -13.16
CA LYS A 148 -14.51 -10.55 -14.31
C LYS A 148 -13.10 -11.03 -13.93
N ASN A 149 -12.39 -10.25 -13.15
CA ASN A 149 -11.08 -10.60 -12.59
C ASN A 149 -11.19 -11.87 -11.74
N ALA A 150 -12.21 -12.01 -10.89
CA ALA A 150 -12.46 -13.23 -10.11
C ALA A 150 -12.58 -14.50 -10.98
N THR A 151 -13.14 -14.39 -12.19
CA THR A 151 -13.31 -15.52 -13.14
C THR A 151 -12.13 -15.73 -14.08
N GLU A 152 -11.33 -14.70 -14.37
CA GLU A 152 -10.33 -14.73 -15.45
C GLU A 152 -8.89 -14.51 -14.98
N ALA A 153 -8.65 -13.63 -14.01
CA ALA A 153 -7.30 -13.26 -13.57
C ALA A 153 -6.61 -14.42 -12.87
N GLU A 154 -5.32 -14.59 -13.16
CA GLU A 154 -4.47 -15.66 -12.64
C GLU A 154 -3.11 -15.08 -12.28
N LEU A 155 -2.56 -15.47 -11.12
CA LEU A 155 -1.20 -15.10 -10.75
C LEU A 155 -0.21 -15.88 -11.62
N ALA A 156 0.77 -15.21 -12.22
CA ALA A 156 1.84 -15.88 -12.95
C ALA A 156 2.66 -16.80 -12.02
N ALA A 157 3.28 -17.84 -12.58
CA ALA A 157 4.01 -18.85 -11.81
C ALA A 157 5.21 -18.28 -11.00
N ASP A 158 5.73 -17.12 -11.39
CA ASP A 158 6.78 -16.37 -10.67
C ASP A 158 6.23 -15.42 -9.60
N GLY A 159 4.92 -15.17 -9.57
CA GLY A 159 4.25 -14.18 -8.72
C GLY A 159 4.38 -12.73 -9.19
N LEU A 160 5.14 -12.46 -10.26
CA LEU A 160 5.57 -11.12 -10.67
C LEU A 160 4.66 -10.48 -11.73
N SER A 161 3.60 -11.15 -12.17
CA SER A 161 2.58 -10.55 -13.04
C SER A 161 1.19 -11.17 -12.84
N VAL A 162 0.16 -10.46 -13.29
CA VAL A 162 -1.23 -10.95 -13.33
C VAL A 162 -1.59 -11.29 -14.76
N ILE A 163 -1.66 -12.58 -15.06
CA ILE A 163 -2.13 -13.12 -16.32
C ILE A 163 -3.64 -12.88 -16.41
N ASN A 164 -4.14 -12.54 -17.60
CA ASN A 164 -5.57 -12.35 -17.88
C ASN A 164 -6.30 -11.26 -17.08
N GLY A 165 -5.61 -10.49 -16.23
CA GLY A 165 -6.20 -9.40 -15.44
C GLY A 165 -6.72 -8.22 -16.27
N TYR A 166 -7.63 -7.46 -15.69
CA TYR A 166 -8.33 -6.34 -16.30
C TYR A 166 -8.18 -5.03 -15.52
N MET A 167 -7.96 -3.93 -16.25
CA MET A 167 -7.81 -2.58 -15.72
C MET A 167 -9.10 -2.03 -15.09
N GLY A 168 -8.92 -1.18 -14.07
CA GLY A 168 -9.98 -0.43 -13.40
C GLY A 168 -10.43 -0.99 -12.05
N ALA A 169 -9.83 -2.09 -11.58
CA ALA A 169 -10.02 -2.64 -10.24
C ALA A 169 -8.92 -3.65 -9.86
N SER A 170 -8.96 -4.12 -8.61
CA SER A 170 -8.08 -5.17 -8.08
C SER A 170 -8.27 -6.53 -8.77
N PRO A 171 -7.20 -7.34 -8.92
CA PRO A 171 -7.23 -8.60 -9.66
C PRO A 171 -7.78 -9.82 -8.89
N PHE A 172 -7.68 -9.88 -7.56
CA PHE A 172 -7.96 -11.10 -6.79
C PHE A 172 -8.90 -10.84 -5.60
N PRO A 173 -10.20 -10.60 -5.80
CA PRO A 173 -11.14 -10.32 -4.70
C PRO A 173 -11.28 -11.46 -3.66
N LEU A 174 -10.77 -12.65 -3.98
CA LEU A 174 -10.78 -13.85 -3.13
C LEU A 174 -9.35 -14.40 -2.99
N PRO A 175 -8.41 -13.62 -2.39
CA PRO A 175 -6.98 -13.92 -2.47
C PRO A 175 -6.63 -15.21 -1.72
N LYS A 176 -5.93 -16.12 -2.39
CA LYS A 176 -5.53 -17.45 -1.86
C LYS A 176 -4.15 -17.44 -1.22
N ASN A 177 -3.32 -16.45 -1.53
CA ASN A 177 -1.93 -16.35 -1.06
C ASN A 177 -1.49 -14.88 -0.85
N GLY A 178 -0.28 -14.68 -0.31
CA GLY A 178 0.22 -13.35 0.02
C GLY A 178 0.52 -12.47 -1.21
N LEU A 179 0.87 -13.06 -2.36
CA LEU A 179 1.14 -12.33 -3.59
C LEU A 179 -0.14 -11.84 -4.25
N GLU A 180 -1.22 -12.62 -4.22
CA GLU A 180 -2.54 -12.16 -4.68
C GLU A 180 -3.06 -10.99 -3.85
N LEU A 181 -2.91 -11.05 -2.52
CA LEU A 181 -3.25 -9.94 -1.64
C LEU A 181 -2.36 -8.71 -1.90
N LEU A 182 -1.06 -8.89 -2.13
CA LEU A 182 -0.16 -7.81 -2.54
C LEU A 182 -0.62 -7.16 -3.85
N TRP A 183 -1.00 -7.97 -4.84
CA TRP A 183 -1.47 -7.48 -6.14
C TRP A 183 -2.77 -6.66 -6.04
N ASN A 184 -3.67 -6.99 -5.12
CA ASN A 184 -4.83 -6.13 -4.82
C ASN A 184 -4.39 -4.76 -4.29
N ALA A 185 -3.42 -4.72 -3.38
CA ALA A 185 -2.96 -3.49 -2.75
C ALA A 185 -2.00 -2.66 -3.63
N VAL A 186 -1.42 -3.24 -4.68
CA VAL A 186 -0.62 -2.54 -5.70
C VAL A 186 -1.46 -2.10 -6.91
N LEU A 187 -2.56 -2.78 -7.21
CA LEU A 187 -3.54 -2.38 -8.24
C LEU A 187 -4.96 -2.16 -7.67
N PRO A 188 -5.13 -1.33 -6.62
CA PRO A 188 -6.46 -1.05 -6.07
C PRO A 188 -7.29 -0.21 -7.06
N ALA A 189 -8.61 -0.19 -6.84
CA ALA A 189 -9.48 0.78 -7.48
C ALA A 189 -9.25 2.17 -6.85
N MET A 190 -8.59 3.06 -7.59
CA MET A 190 -8.17 4.39 -7.14
C MET A 190 -8.34 5.45 -8.24
N THR A 191 -8.00 6.71 -7.94
CA THR A 191 -8.10 7.84 -8.87
C THR A 191 -7.21 7.64 -10.10
N HIS A 192 -7.66 8.08 -11.28
CA HIS A 192 -6.92 7.92 -12.53
C HIS A 192 -5.81 8.97 -12.68
N VAL A 193 -6.09 10.22 -12.32
CA VAL A 193 -5.11 11.32 -12.37
C VAL A 193 -5.05 12.02 -11.03
N GLU A 194 -3.85 12.27 -10.52
CA GLU A 194 -3.62 12.95 -9.24
C GLU A 194 -2.58 14.07 -9.38
N TYR A 195 -2.81 15.21 -8.73
CA TYR A 195 -1.81 16.23 -8.46
C TYR A 195 -1.81 16.61 -6.99
N ARG A 196 -0.60 16.78 -6.44
CA ARG A 196 -0.31 17.13 -5.06
C ARG A 196 0.77 18.21 -5.00
N ASP A 197 0.49 19.31 -4.30
CA ASP A 197 1.51 20.13 -3.65
C ASP A 197 1.50 19.73 -2.17
N THR A 198 2.62 19.27 -1.63
CA THR A 198 2.69 18.66 -0.28
C THR A 198 3.79 19.27 0.57
N ASP A 199 3.53 19.38 1.86
CA ASP A 199 4.58 19.50 2.86
C ASP A 199 4.90 18.10 3.42
N LEU A 200 6.10 17.97 3.96
CA LEU A 200 6.52 16.85 4.79
C LEU A 200 7.10 17.42 6.09
N ALA A 201 6.92 16.73 7.20
CA ALA A 201 7.45 17.16 8.50
C ALA A 201 8.15 16.01 9.19
N ILE A 202 9.39 16.23 9.65
CA ILE A 202 10.12 15.31 10.52
C ILE A 202 10.14 15.96 11.90
N VAL A 203 9.41 15.38 12.84
CA VAL A 203 9.26 15.92 14.19
C VAL A 203 10.16 15.11 15.13
N TYR A 204 11.10 15.79 15.78
CA TYR A 204 12.03 15.19 16.73
C TYR A 204 11.42 15.14 18.15
N PRO A 205 11.93 14.28 19.06
CA PRO A 205 11.42 14.17 20.44
C PRO A 205 11.44 15.48 21.25
N ASN A 206 12.29 16.44 20.87
CA ASN A 206 12.37 17.77 21.50
C ASN A 206 11.38 18.80 20.92
N GLY A 207 10.54 18.41 19.95
CA GLY A 207 9.58 19.29 19.28
C GLY A 207 10.14 20.10 18.11
N ASN A 208 11.45 20.00 17.80
CA ASN A 208 11.99 20.60 16.57
C ASN A 208 11.40 19.91 15.33
N ILE A 209 11.18 20.68 14.26
CA ILE A 209 10.67 20.17 12.99
C ILE A 209 11.64 20.48 11.86
N THR A 210 12.03 19.46 11.09
CA THR A 210 12.65 19.64 9.77
C THR A 210 11.58 19.49 8.69
N TRP A 211 11.50 20.46 7.78
CA TRP A 211 10.49 20.50 6.73
C TRP A 211 11.03 19.96 5.42
N GLY A 212 10.25 19.08 4.80
CA GLY A 212 10.32 18.74 3.39
C GLY A 212 9.12 19.32 2.63
N ALA A 213 9.19 19.33 1.31
CA ALA A 213 8.08 19.72 0.44
C ALA A 213 8.33 19.18 -0.97
N GLN A 214 7.26 18.83 -1.67
CA GLN A 214 7.35 18.32 -3.04
C GLN A 214 6.05 18.54 -3.82
N LEU A 215 6.19 18.63 -5.14
CA LEU A 215 5.09 18.51 -6.09
C LEU A 215 5.08 17.10 -6.66
N VAL A 216 3.91 16.48 -6.75
CA VAL A 216 3.73 15.13 -7.32
C VAL A 216 2.58 15.15 -8.31
N TRP A 217 2.80 14.56 -9.49
CA TRP A 217 1.78 14.25 -10.47
C TRP A 217 1.78 12.74 -10.73
N VAL A 218 0.59 12.13 -10.78
CA VAL A 218 0.42 10.71 -11.08
C VAL A 218 -0.64 10.53 -12.16
N LEU A 219 -0.35 9.63 -13.10
CA LEU A 219 -1.27 9.10 -14.09
C LEU A 219 -1.36 7.58 -13.87
N ALA A 220 -2.33 7.16 -13.09
CA ALA A 220 -2.67 5.75 -12.89
C ALA A 220 -3.49 5.27 -14.09
N ARG A 221 -2.80 4.94 -15.20
CA ARG A 221 -3.43 4.39 -16.41
C ARG A 221 -4.22 3.10 -16.13
N ALA A 222 -3.79 2.31 -15.17
CA ALA A 222 -4.51 1.13 -14.68
C ALA A 222 -5.92 1.43 -14.14
N ASN A 223 -6.22 2.69 -13.79
CA ASN A 223 -7.53 3.14 -13.31
C ASN A 223 -8.27 4.07 -14.30
N ASP A 224 -7.76 4.24 -15.53
CA ASP A 224 -8.40 5.04 -16.58
C ASP A 224 -9.84 4.55 -16.87
N PRO A 225 -10.87 5.38 -16.67
CA PRO A 225 -12.26 5.01 -16.96
C PRO A 225 -12.50 4.61 -18.42
N GLN A 226 -11.69 5.08 -19.38
CA GLN A 226 -11.79 4.72 -20.80
C GLN A 226 -11.16 3.35 -21.11
N LEU A 227 -10.25 2.87 -20.26
CA LEU A 227 -9.59 1.56 -20.37
C LEU A 227 -10.18 0.51 -19.43
N ARG A 228 -11.16 0.88 -18.60
CA ARG A 228 -11.83 -0.02 -17.65
C ARG A 228 -12.35 -1.28 -18.36
N GLY A 229 -11.99 -2.46 -17.85
CA GLY A 229 -12.34 -3.75 -18.44
C GLY A 229 -11.55 -4.15 -19.69
N ARG A 230 -10.49 -3.41 -20.07
CA ARG A 230 -9.43 -3.87 -21.01
C ARG A 230 -8.39 -4.72 -20.27
N LYS A 231 -7.79 -5.70 -20.96
CA LYS A 231 -6.73 -6.56 -20.38
C LYS A 231 -5.53 -5.70 -19.96
N HIS A 232 -4.79 -6.15 -18.96
CA HIS A 232 -3.50 -5.56 -18.59
C HIS A 232 -2.54 -5.55 -19.79
N GLU A 233 -2.14 -4.35 -20.22
CA GLU A 233 -1.23 -4.14 -21.35
C GLU A 233 -0.44 -2.83 -21.18
N GLY A 234 0.81 -2.80 -21.64
CA GLY A 234 1.63 -1.59 -21.63
C GLY A 234 1.92 -1.05 -20.23
N LEU A 235 1.66 0.25 -20.04
CA LEU A 235 1.98 0.98 -18.81
C LEU A 235 0.83 0.94 -17.81
N SER A 236 1.13 0.66 -16.54
CA SER A 236 0.16 0.69 -15.43
C SER A 236 0.07 2.08 -14.80
N ALA A 237 1.21 2.73 -14.57
CA ALA A 237 1.28 4.08 -13.99
C ALA A 237 2.46 4.90 -14.55
N LEU A 238 2.30 6.22 -14.50
CA LEU A 238 3.39 7.18 -14.69
C LEU A 238 3.36 8.17 -13.52
N ALA A 239 4.52 8.54 -12.99
CA ALA A 239 4.62 9.53 -11.93
C ALA A 239 5.74 10.52 -12.20
N ARG A 240 5.56 11.75 -11.71
CA ARG A 240 6.55 12.82 -11.69
C ARG A 240 6.58 13.45 -10.31
N GLY A 241 7.75 13.48 -9.68
CA GLY A 241 8.00 14.24 -8.46
C GLY A 241 8.97 15.40 -8.70
N VAL A 242 8.80 16.50 -7.99
CA VAL A 242 9.74 17.63 -7.91
C VAL A 242 9.96 17.97 -6.45
N THR A 243 11.20 17.91 -5.99
CA THR A 243 11.57 18.28 -4.61
C THR A 243 11.60 19.80 -4.50
N LEU A 244 10.91 20.36 -3.50
CA LEU A 244 10.92 21.80 -3.18
C LEU A 244 11.73 22.10 -1.92
N LEU A 245 11.72 21.18 -0.94
CA LEU A 245 12.56 21.21 0.25
C LEU A 245 13.04 19.78 0.58
N PRO A 246 14.21 19.60 1.22
CA PRO A 246 15.16 20.65 1.65
C PRO A 246 15.88 21.39 0.50
N GLU A 247 16.39 22.60 0.77
CA GLU A 247 16.92 23.53 -0.25
C GLU A 247 18.12 22.96 -1.05
N ARG A 248 18.92 22.07 -0.45
CA ARG A 248 20.04 21.39 -1.13
C ARG A 248 19.57 20.41 -2.22
N GLU A 249 18.38 19.84 -2.04
CA GLU A 249 17.76 18.85 -2.91
C GLU A 249 16.69 19.47 -3.84
N LYS A 250 16.37 20.74 -3.65
CA LYS A 250 15.36 21.51 -4.41
C LYS A 250 15.63 21.52 -5.91
N GLY A 251 14.55 21.42 -6.69
CA GLY A 251 14.58 21.28 -8.14
C GLY A 251 14.91 19.85 -8.61
N MET A 252 15.30 18.93 -7.72
CA MET A 252 15.50 17.53 -8.09
C MET A 252 14.17 16.91 -8.51
N MET A 253 14.14 16.42 -9.75
CA MET A 253 12.94 15.82 -10.33
C MET A 253 13.13 14.32 -10.49
N THR A 254 12.11 13.54 -10.17
CA THR A 254 12.05 12.11 -10.49
C THR A 254 10.90 11.86 -11.45
N ARG A 255 11.13 10.99 -12.43
CA ARG A 255 10.11 10.39 -13.29
C ARG A 255 10.12 8.89 -13.05
N VAL A 256 8.94 8.29 -12.93
CA VAL A 256 8.74 6.84 -12.86
C VAL A 256 7.75 6.42 -13.94
N ILE A 257 8.00 5.28 -14.58
CA ILE A 257 7.03 4.53 -15.37
C ILE A 257 6.95 3.13 -14.79
N ASP A 258 5.73 2.63 -14.58
CA ASP A 258 5.46 1.25 -14.20
C ASP A 258 4.69 0.50 -15.29
N LYS A 259 4.90 -0.82 -15.36
CA LYS A 259 4.13 -1.78 -16.16
C LYS A 259 3.26 -2.65 -15.26
N PHE A 260 2.44 -3.53 -15.84
CA PHE A 260 1.67 -4.55 -15.11
C PHE A 260 2.52 -5.77 -14.69
N SER A 261 3.72 -5.53 -14.18
CA SER A 261 4.64 -6.55 -13.68
C SER A 261 5.53 -5.97 -12.58
N MET A 262 5.96 -6.82 -11.65
CA MET A 262 6.89 -6.52 -10.56
C MET A 262 8.33 -6.93 -10.87
N GLU A 263 8.62 -7.44 -12.08
CA GLU A 263 9.99 -7.73 -12.50
C GLU A 263 10.88 -6.47 -12.46
N LYS A 264 12.17 -6.67 -12.19
CA LYS A 264 13.23 -5.65 -12.17
C LYS A 264 13.17 -4.57 -13.27
N GLU A 265 12.81 -4.92 -14.51
CA GLU A 265 12.76 -4.00 -15.67
C GLU A 265 11.33 -3.49 -15.98
N SER A 266 10.38 -3.70 -15.08
CA SER A 266 9.01 -3.22 -15.18
C SER A 266 8.79 -1.84 -14.55
N ARG A 267 9.68 -1.40 -13.65
CA ARG A 267 9.79 -0.01 -13.19
C ARG A 267 10.99 0.68 -13.84
N LEU A 268 10.76 1.76 -14.58
CA LEU A 268 11.80 2.58 -15.19
C LEU A 268 11.79 3.98 -14.61
N ALA A 269 12.92 4.44 -14.08
CA ALA A 269 13.03 5.76 -13.47
C ALA A 269 14.16 6.62 -14.07
N TRP A 270 13.96 7.94 -14.02
CA TRP A 270 14.96 8.95 -14.36
C TRP A 270 14.96 10.05 -13.31
N GLN A 271 16.14 10.57 -13.00
CA GLN A 271 16.33 11.68 -12.07
C GLN A 271 17.04 12.84 -12.78
N TYR A 272 16.48 14.05 -12.64
CA TYR A 272 17.18 15.30 -12.93
C TYR A 272 17.89 15.76 -11.66
N ILE A 273 19.21 15.97 -11.76
CA ILE A 273 20.06 16.39 -10.65
C ILE A 273 20.49 17.86 -10.87
N PRO A 274 19.91 18.84 -10.14
CA PRO A 274 20.11 20.27 -10.39
C PRO A 274 21.57 20.70 -10.37
N ALA A 275 22.32 20.24 -9.36
CA ALA A 275 23.74 20.55 -9.18
C ALA A 275 24.63 20.16 -10.38
N SER A 276 24.21 19.20 -11.21
CA SER A 276 24.91 18.81 -12.44
C SER A 276 24.16 19.15 -13.73
N ARG A 277 22.93 19.67 -13.62
CA ARG A 277 21.98 19.93 -14.72
C ARG A 277 21.82 18.75 -15.69
N ARG A 278 21.88 17.52 -15.20
CA ARG A 278 21.78 16.28 -16.01
C ARG A 278 20.59 15.46 -15.58
N VAL A 279 19.87 14.93 -16.57
CA VAL A 279 18.97 13.79 -16.38
C VAL A 279 19.80 12.51 -16.50
N ARG A 280 19.61 11.57 -15.58
CA ARG A 280 20.18 10.22 -15.62
C ARG A 280 19.07 9.20 -15.44
N GLN A 281 19.21 8.03 -16.06
CA GLN A 281 18.38 6.88 -15.67
C GLN A 281 18.80 6.44 -14.26
N ALA A 282 17.84 5.96 -13.47
CA ALA A 282 18.06 5.41 -12.13
C ALA A 282 17.63 3.93 -12.12
N PRO A 283 18.49 2.99 -12.55
CA PRO A 283 18.18 1.56 -12.52
C PRO A 283 17.90 1.08 -11.09
N GLY A 284 16.87 0.25 -10.92
CA GLY A 284 16.48 -0.29 -9.61
C GLY A 284 15.86 0.73 -8.64
N PHE A 285 15.42 1.90 -9.12
CA PHE A 285 14.74 2.90 -8.30
C PHE A 285 13.49 2.33 -7.60
N GLY A 286 13.53 2.30 -6.28
CA GLY A 286 12.55 1.61 -5.43
C GLY A 286 13.20 1.15 -4.13
N PHE A 287 12.49 0.31 -3.37
CA PHE A 287 13.04 -0.38 -2.21
C PHE A 287 13.63 0.61 -1.17
N ASP A 288 14.69 0.19 -0.50
CA ASP A 288 15.45 0.88 0.54
C ASP A 288 16.28 2.10 0.06
N MET A 289 16.07 2.56 -1.18
CA MET A 289 16.64 3.84 -1.62
C MET A 289 16.06 4.99 -0.78
N PRO A 290 16.87 5.94 -0.27
CA PRO A 290 16.35 7.06 0.51
C PRO A 290 15.48 8.02 -0.28
N MET A 291 14.42 8.53 0.35
CA MET A 291 13.53 9.53 -0.22
C MET A 291 13.98 10.95 0.17
N ALA A 292 14.53 11.68 -0.81
CA ALA A 292 15.17 12.98 -0.60
C ALA A 292 14.27 14.04 0.07
N SER A 293 12.99 14.13 -0.32
CA SER A 293 12.01 15.06 0.26
C SER A 293 11.75 14.80 1.75
N SER A 294 11.98 13.58 2.25
CA SER A 294 11.85 13.21 3.67
C SER A 294 13.13 13.45 4.49
N ALA A 295 14.09 14.22 3.96
CA ALA A 295 15.47 14.29 4.44
C ALA A 295 16.09 12.89 4.69
N ASN A 296 15.74 11.91 3.85
CA ASN A 296 16.19 10.52 3.90
C ASN A 296 15.72 9.68 5.11
N THR A 297 14.66 10.10 5.82
CA THR A 297 14.05 9.33 6.93
C THR A 297 13.14 8.19 6.45
N LEU A 298 12.59 8.32 5.25
CA LEU A 298 11.77 7.33 4.56
C LEU A 298 12.53 6.72 3.37
N THR A 299 12.20 5.49 3.02
CA THR A 299 12.64 4.81 1.78
C THR A 299 11.64 5.03 0.64
N ILE A 300 12.00 4.71 -0.61
CA ILE A 300 11.04 4.75 -1.73
C ILE A 300 9.91 3.73 -1.54
N ASP A 301 10.15 2.58 -0.88
CA ASP A 301 9.13 1.58 -0.52
C ASP A 301 8.37 1.87 0.79
N ASP A 302 8.65 2.99 1.47
CA ASP A 302 7.77 3.53 2.53
C ASP A 302 6.66 4.41 1.92
N ALA A 303 6.81 4.93 0.70
CA ALA A 303 5.88 5.91 0.12
C ALA A 303 4.43 5.37 0.09
N ARG A 304 3.52 6.02 0.83
CA ARG A 304 2.14 5.55 1.09
C ARG A 304 2.10 4.10 1.59
N ILE A 305 2.88 3.82 2.63
CA ILE A 305 3.08 2.52 3.31
C ILE A 305 3.86 1.48 2.51
N PHE A 306 3.53 1.25 1.24
CA PHE A 306 4.28 0.37 0.34
C PHE A 306 4.23 0.85 -1.10
N ASN A 307 5.38 0.83 -1.79
CA ASN A 307 5.48 1.27 -3.18
C ASN A 307 6.57 0.52 -3.95
N GLY A 308 6.17 -0.14 -5.05
CA GLY A 308 7.06 -0.78 -6.00
C GLY A 308 6.91 -2.30 -6.02
N SER A 309 8.01 -2.99 -6.35
CA SER A 309 8.02 -4.43 -6.54
C SER A 309 8.11 -5.19 -5.22
N GLY A 310 7.32 -6.26 -5.09
CA GLY A 310 7.44 -7.23 -4.01
C GLY A 310 8.57 -8.26 -4.20
N GLU A 311 9.36 -8.20 -5.28
CA GLU A 311 10.28 -9.29 -5.68
C GLU A 311 11.26 -9.73 -4.58
N ARG A 312 11.71 -8.81 -3.72
CA ARG A 312 12.69 -9.06 -2.65
C ARG A 312 12.14 -9.82 -1.44
N TYR A 313 10.83 -9.96 -1.29
CA TYR A 313 10.22 -10.57 -0.11
C TYR A 313 9.47 -11.86 -0.44
N ASP A 314 9.44 -12.77 0.53
CA ASP A 314 8.48 -13.86 0.63
C ASP A 314 7.23 -13.34 1.33
N TRP A 315 6.07 -13.56 0.70
CA TRP A 315 4.79 -12.96 1.08
C TRP A 315 3.83 -14.02 1.61
N LYS A 316 3.38 -13.85 2.86
CA LYS A 316 2.49 -14.79 3.52
C LYS A 316 1.19 -14.12 3.95
N LEU A 317 0.09 -14.68 3.47
CA LEU A 317 -1.26 -14.34 3.91
C LEU A 317 -1.48 -14.91 5.33
N LEU A 318 -1.69 -14.03 6.31
CA LEU A 318 -1.99 -14.43 7.69
C LEU A 318 -3.50 -14.42 8.01
N GLY A 319 -4.35 -14.20 7.00
CA GLY A 319 -5.81 -14.13 7.13
C GLY A 319 -6.31 -12.73 7.48
N LYS A 320 -7.54 -12.65 8.00
CA LYS A 320 -8.17 -11.39 8.47
C LYS A 320 -8.05 -11.24 9.98
N ARG A 321 -8.03 -10.00 10.46
CA ARG A 321 -8.20 -9.60 11.87
C ARG A 321 -9.12 -8.40 11.97
N GLU A 322 -9.82 -8.28 13.09
CA GLU A 322 -10.43 -7.01 13.48
C GLU A 322 -9.38 -6.14 14.16
N LEU A 323 -9.16 -4.92 13.67
CA LEU A 323 -8.19 -3.97 14.21
C LEU A 323 -8.79 -2.57 14.28
N HIS A 324 -8.36 -1.80 15.28
CA HIS A 324 -8.57 -0.36 15.29
C HIS A 324 -7.66 0.28 14.25
N ILE A 325 -8.23 0.85 13.20
CA ILE A 325 -7.49 1.50 12.10
C ILE A 325 -7.89 2.97 11.97
N PRO A 326 -7.03 3.84 11.41
CA PRO A 326 -7.45 5.17 11.01
C PRO A 326 -8.47 5.03 9.88
N TYR A 327 -9.68 5.54 10.08
CA TYR A 327 -10.77 5.45 9.10
C TYR A 327 -11.67 6.68 9.17
N ASN A 328 -12.27 7.06 8.05
CA ASN A 328 -13.14 8.24 7.93
C ASN A 328 -12.53 9.54 8.53
N ASN A 329 -11.22 9.72 8.44
CA ASN A 329 -10.48 10.83 9.07
C ASN A 329 -10.59 12.16 8.27
N TYR A 330 -11.81 12.52 7.85
CA TYR A 330 -12.09 13.77 7.14
C TYR A 330 -11.67 15.01 7.95
N ARG A 331 -11.93 15.00 9.27
CA ARG A 331 -11.49 16.07 10.18
C ARG A 331 -9.97 16.30 10.15
N LEU A 332 -9.16 15.24 10.05
CA LEU A 332 -7.70 15.33 10.04
C LEU A 332 -7.15 15.95 8.74
N GLU A 333 -7.86 15.78 7.62
CA GLU A 333 -7.52 16.43 6.34
C GLU A 333 -8.19 17.80 6.16
N SER A 334 -8.94 18.27 7.16
CA SER A 334 -9.63 19.56 7.08
C SER A 334 -8.63 20.73 7.05
N ARG A 335 -9.01 21.80 6.35
CA ARG A 335 -8.18 23.01 6.20
C ARG A 335 -7.72 23.59 7.56
N THR A 336 -8.59 23.55 8.58
CA THR A 336 -8.30 24.06 9.92
C THR A 336 -7.15 23.34 10.61
N VAL A 337 -6.93 22.05 10.32
CA VAL A 337 -5.76 21.31 10.82
C VAL A 337 -4.44 21.83 10.21
N GLY A 338 -4.50 22.42 9.01
CA GLY A 338 -3.37 23.05 8.34
C GLY A 338 -3.08 24.50 8.73
N GLU A 339 -3.99 25.15 9.46
CA GLU A 339 -3.79 26.51 9.95
C GLU A 339 -2.57 26.60 10.88
N ASN A 340 -1.93 27.77 10.91
CA ASN A 340 -0.69 28.01 11.68
C ASN A 340 0.41 26.96 11.42
N LYS A 341 0.53 26.50 10.16
CA LYS A 341 1.52 25.51 9.69
C LYS A 341 1.47 24.21 10.53
N TYR A 342 0.28 23.65 10.67
CA TYR A 342 0.03 22.34 11.31
C TYR A 342 0.39 22.28 12.80
N ALA A 343 0.55 23.41 13.49
CA ALA A 343 0.95 23.46 14.90
C ALA A 343 0.00 22.71 15.85
N GLY A 344 -1.27 22.54 15.47
CA GLY A 344 -2.25 21.74 16.22
C GLY A 344 -2.20 20.23 15.95
N LEU A 345 -1.47 19.78 14.92
CA LEU A 345 -1.30 18.37 14.52
C LEU A 345 0.08 17.83 14.89
N LEU A 346 1.13 18.64 14.72
CA LEU A 346 2.51 18.22 14.87
C LEU A 346 3.00 18.45 16.31
N THR A 347 2.84 17.44 17.15
CA THR A 347 3.28 17.43 18.55
C THR A 347 4.53 16.58 18.75
N PRO A 348 5.33 16.75 19.82
CA PRO A 348 6.49 15.90 20.06
C PRO A 348 6.11 14.42 20.15
N ASN A 349 6.96 13.55 19.57
CA ASN A 349 6.89 12.07 19.57
C ASN A 349 5.81 11.40 18.70
N HIS A 350 4.64 12.00 18.52
CA HIS A 350 3.56 11.50 17.66
C HIS A 350 2.59 12.64 17.30
N GLU A 351 1.72 12.44 16.31
CA GLU A 351 0.66 13.39 15.98
C GLU A 351 -0.32 13.64 17.12
N ASN A 352 -1.03 14.77 17.10
CA ASN A 352 -2.07 15.07 18.07
C ASN A 352 -3.20 14.01 17.99
N PRO A 353 -3.35 13.15 19.01
CA PRO A 353 -4.27 12.01 18.95
C PRO A 353 -5.74 12.44 19.04
N ASP A 354 -6.05 13.68 19.42
CA ASP A 354 -7.43 14.18 19.43
C ASP A 354 -7.98 14.44 18.02
N LEU A 355 -7.10 14.57 17.01
CA LEU A 355 -7.50 14.73 15.62
C LEU A 355 -7.80 13.39 14.94
N VAL A 356 -7.17 12.30 15.39
CA VAL A 356 -7.29 10.96 14.77
C VAL A 356 -8.54 10.22 15.26
N ARG A 357 -9.42 9.90 14.31
CA ARG A 357 -10.57 9.00 14.45
C ARG A 357 -10.12 7.56 14.24
N TRP A 358 -10.34 6.70 15.23
CA TRP A 358 -10.09 5.26 15.11
C TRP A 358 -11.41 4.51 15.04
N GLU A 359 -11.54 3.59 14.09
CA GLU A 359 -12.71 2.71 13.96
C GLU A 359 -12.26 1.25 13.99
N LEU A 360 -13.12 0.36 14.48
CA LEU A 360 -12.88 -1.08 14.37
C LEU A 360 -13.30 -1.56 12.98
N HIS A 361 -12.37 -2.16 12.24
CA HIS A 361 -12.61 -2.72 10.91
C HIS A 361 -11.93 -4.07 10.75
N ARG A 362 -12.37 -4.87 9.78
CA ARG A 362 -11.61 -6.03 9.34
C ARG A 362 -10.49 -5.57 8.41
N VAL A 363 -9.30 -6.11 8.62
CA VAL A 363 -8.17 -5.96 7.72
C VAL A 363 -7.57 -7.31 7.39
N TRP A 364 -7.06 -7.44 6.18
CA TRP A 364 -6.16 -8.52 5.81
C TRP A 364 -4.76 -8.26 6.36
N VAL A 365 -4.12 -9.32 6.83
CA VAL A 365 -2.78 -9.28 7.42
C VAL A 365 -1.80 -9.96 6.47
N LEU A 366 -0.80 -9.20 6.01
CA LEU A 366 0.19 -9.64 5.03
C LEU A 366 1.60 -9.54 5.63
N GLU A 367 2.24 -10.69 5.85
CA GLU A 367 3.63 -10.76 6.31
C GLU A 367 4.58 -10.78 5.12
N ALA A 368 5.63 -9.96 5.18
CA ALA A 368 6.71 -9.88 4.21
C ALA A 368 8.05 -10.14 4.91
N ARG A 369 8.76 -11.20 4.50
CA ARG A 369 10.11 -11.53 5.01
C ARG A 369 11.12 -11.43 3.88
N LEU A 370 12.25 -10.78 4.13
CA LEU A 370 13.27 -10.58 3.12
C LEU A 370 13.85 -11.93 2.67
N LYS A 371 13.84 -12.19 1.35
CA LYS A 371 14.39 -13.41 0.76
C LYS A 371 15.89 -13.53 1.01
N GLU A 372 16.37 -14.76 1.08
CA GLU A 372 17.81 -15.03 1.10
C GLU A 372 18.51 -14.42 -0.13
N GLY A 373 19.74 -13.93 0.06
CA GLY A 373 20.54 -13.27 -0.97
C GLY A 373 20.17 -11.81 -1.26
N PHE A 374 18.98 -11.34 -0.88
CA PHE A 374 18.61 -9.94 -0.99
C PHE A 374 19.14 -9.10 0.18
N ARG A 375 19.28 -7.79 -0.06
CA ARG A 375 19.53 -6.78 0.97
C ARG A 375 18.37 -5.80 0.99
N HIS A 376 17.96 -5.42 2.20
CA HIS A 376 16.98 -4.38 2.44
C HIS A 376 17.16 -3.83 3.85
N LEU A 377 16.83 -2.54 4.06
CA LEU A 377 16.80 -1.93 5.38
C LEU A 377 15.76 -2.58 6.31
N TYR A 378 14.67 -3.08 5.74
CA TYR A 378 13.57 -3.72 6.45
C TYR A 378 13.59 -5.24 6.18
N PRO A 379 14.11 -6.08 7.10
CA PRO A 379 14.15 -7.54 6.92
C PRO A 379 12.78 -8.21 7.10
N HIS A 380 11.86 -7.57 7.83
CA HIS A 380 10.53 -8.10 8.12
C HIS A 380 9.52 -6.96 8.29
N ARG A 381 8.39 -7.04 7.58
CA ARG A 381 7.28 -6.09 7.62
C ARG A 381 5.96 -6.86 7.73
N VAL A 382 5.00 -6.33 8.49
CA VAL A 382 3.62 -6.84 8.53
C VAL A 382 2.70 -5.69 8.13
N PHE A 383 1.95 -5.89 7.05
CA PHE A 383 1.02 -4.91 6.49
C PHE A 383 -0.41 -5.24 6.89
N TYR A 384 -1.19 -4.18 7.08
CA TYR A 384 -2.62 -4.22 7.36
C TYR A 384 -3.37 -3.52 6.22
N ILE A 385 -4.11 -4.31 5.45
CA ILE A 385 -4.80 -3.90 4.22
C ILE A 385 -6.30 -3.91 4.49
N ASP A 386 -6.98 -2.79 4.25
CA ASP A 386 -8.42 -2.69 4.42
C ASP A 386 -9.16 -3.64 3.47
N GLU A 387 -10.17 -4.37 3.97
CA GLU A 387 -10.92 -5.31 3.13
C GLU A 387 -11.87 -4.63 2.14
N ASP A 388 -12.36 -3.42 2.43
CA ASP A 388 -13.34 -2.73 1.58
C ASP A 388 -12.69 -1.96 0.42
N SER A 389 -11.44 -1.50 0.55
CA SER A 389 -10.74 -0.70 -0.46
C SER A 389 -9.47 -1.32 -1.05
N TRP A 390 -8.96 -2.40 -0.44
CA TRP A 390 -7.64 -2.99 -0.72
C TRP A 390 -6.44 -2.05 -0.47
N LEU A 391 -6.64 -0.87 0.12
CA LEU A 391 -5.55 0.05 0.42
C LEU A 391 -4.74 -0.43 1.64
N PHE A 392 -3.41 -0.31 1.54
CA PHE A 392 -2.54 -0.35 2.72
C PHE A 392 -2.98 0.74 3.70
N THR A 393 -3.22 0.37 4.96
CA THR A 393 -3.70 1.30 5.99
C THR A 393 -2.72 1.44 7.15
N MET A 394 -2.05 0.35 7.55
CA MET A 394 -0.97 0.38 8.55
C MET A 394 0.15 -0.61 8.20
N ALA A 395 1.34 -0.40 8.77
CA ALA A 395 2.42 -1.37 8.75
C ALA A 395 3.26 -1.37 10.04
N ASP A 396 3.60 -2.55 10.51
CA ASP A 396 4.57 -2.81 11.57
C ASP A 396 5.89 -3.30 10.93
N THR A 397 7.00 -2.58 11.12
CA THR A 397 8.31 -2.92 10.56
C THR A 397 9.27 -3.32 11.67
N TYR A 398 10.03 -4.40 11.47
CA TYR A 398 10.90 -5.01 12.47
C TYR A 398 12.37 -4.91 12.09
N ASP A 399 13.25 -4.80 13.08
CA ASP A 399 14.70 -4.82 12.89
C ASP A 399 15.26 -6.24 12.67
N ALA A 400 16.56 -6.35 12.42
CA ALA A 400 17.25 -7.63 12.23
C ALA A 400 17.34 -8.50 13.50
N GLN A 401 16.94 -7.97 14.66
CA GLN A 401 16.81 -8.71 15.92
C GLN A 401 15.35 -9.14 16.18
N GLY A 402 14.43 -8.88 15.25
CA GLY A 402 13.00 -9.20 15.37
C GLY A 402 12.23 -8.27 16.30
N ARG A 403 12.79 -7.12 16.70
CA ARG A 403 12.10 -6.13 17.52
C ARG A 403 11.35 -5.14 16.63
N ILE A 404 10.21 -4.65 17.11
CA ILE A 404 9.47 -3.58 16.41
C ILE A 404 10.34 -2.31 16.33
N TRP A 405 10.50 -1.79 15.12
CA TRP A 405 11.28 -0.58 14.85
C TRP A 405 10.41 0.57 14.35
N LYS A 406 9.52 0.33 13.37
CA LYS A 406 8.61 1.38 12.91
C LYS A 406 7.14 0.97 13.01
N TYR A 407 6.30 1.94 13.35
CA TYR A 407 4.84 1.85 13.24
C TYR A 407 4.35 2.94 12.28
N ASN A 408 3.79 2.52 11.16
CA ASN A 408 3.36 3.41 10.10
C ASN A 408 1.85 3.29 9.92
N TRP A 409 1.16 4.42 9.68
CA TRP A 409 -0.24 4.44 9.30
C TRP A 409 -0.53 5.52 8.26
N ILE A 410 -1.54 5.31 7.42
CA ILE A 410 -1.97 6.28 6.41
C ILE A 410 -3.47 6.54 6.50
N ASN A 411 -3.86 7.78 6.27
CA ASN A 411 -5.24 8.15 6.18
C ASN A 411 -5.82 7.77 4.81
N ASN A 412 -6.71 6.77 4.80
CA ASN A 412 -7.48 6.37 3.63
C ASN A 412 -8.93 6.88 3.81
N VAL A 413 -9.41 7.68 2.85
CA VAL A 413 -10.72 8.33 2.93
C VAL A 413 -11.47 8.23 1.60
N TYR A 414 -12.78 7.99 1.65
CA TYR A 414 -13.60 8.01 0.43
C TYR A 414 -13.67 9.43 -0.16
N GLN A 415 -13.42 9.53 -1.47
CA GLN A 415 -13.41 10.77 -2.24
C GLN A 415 -14.63 10.84 -3.18
N PRO A 416 -15.73 11.51 -2.78
CA PRO A 416 -16.97 11.66 -3.55
C PRO A 416 -16.86 12.10 -5.01
N GLY A 417 -15.82 12.85 -5.40
CA GLY A 417 -15.65 13.29 -6.79
C GLY A 417 -15.23 12.17 -7.75
N SER A 418 -14.52 11.16 -7.24
CA SER A 418 -13.96 10.05 -8.01
C SER A 418 -14.59 8.70 -7.68
N ASN A 419 -15.52 8.65 -6.71
CA ASN A 419 -16.21 7.44 -6.21
C ASN A 419 -15.28 6.30 -5.75
N VAL A 420 -14.10 6.65 -5.22
CA VAL A 420 -13.07 5.69 -4.74
C VAL A 420 -12.53 6.14 -3.39
N PHE A 421 -11.95 5.21 -2.63
CA PHE A 421 -11.09 5.57 -1.51
C PHE A 421 -9.74 6.08 -2.04
N ASN A 422 -9.24 7.16 -1.44
CA ASN A 422 -7.98 7.80 -1.80
C ASN A 422 -7.12 8.00 -0.55
N GLN A 423 -5.81 8.19 -0.76
CA GLN A 423 -4.79 8.20 0.29
C GLN A 423 -4.28 9.62 0.54
N PHE A 424 -4.29 10.05 1.80
CA PHE A 424 -3.90 11.40 2.22
C PHE A 424 -2.70 11.37 3.17
N SER A 425 -2.76 12.09 4.30
CA SER A 425 -1.64 12.23 5.23
C SER A 425 -1.20 10.87 5.79
N ALA A 426 0.10 10.64 5.86
CA ALA A 426 0.68 9.39 6.35
C ALA A 426 1.77 9.63 7.40
N PHE A 427 1.79 8.81 8.45
CA PHE A 427 2.57 9.00 9.67
C PHE A 427 3.48 7.79 9.87
N TYR A 428 4.79 8.03 10.01
CA TYR A 428 5.83 7.01 10.07
C TYR A 428 6.63 7.19 11.36
N HIS A 429 6.35 6.38 12.37
CA HIS A 429 6.95 6.49 13.71
C HIS A 429 8.21 5.64 13.81
N ASP A 430 9.34 6.26 14.15
CA ASP A 430 10.57 5.54 14.46
C ASP A 430 10.64 5.26 15.98
N LEU A 431 10.32 4.02 16.36
CA LEU A 431 10.26 3.58 17.75
C LEU A 431 11.64 3.41 18.40
N ASN A 432 12.74 3.57 17.65
CA ASN A 432 14.08 3.66 18.22
C ASN A 432 14.36 5.10 18.67
N SER A 433 14.43 6.04 17.74
CA SER A 433 14.73 7.47 17.99
C SER A 433 13.61 8.23 18.72
N GLY A 434 12.34 7.86 18.51
CA GLY A 434 11.19 8.62 18.97
C GLY A 434 10.82 9.82 18.07
N ALA A 435 11.51 10.00 16.95
CA ALA A 435 11.06 10.91 15.91
C ALA A 435 9.96 10.25 15.07
N TYR A 436 9.14 11.05 14.40
CA TYR A 436 8.22 10.57 13.39
C TYR A 436 8.21 11.50 12.17
N THR A 437 7.92 10.92 11.02
CA THR A 437 7.80 11.67 9.75
C THR A 437 6.35 11.67 9.31
N VAL A 438 5.86 12.83 8.91
CA VAL A 438 4.54 13.02 8.29
C VAL A 438 4.73 13.35 6.81
N TYR A 439 3.99 12.64 5.98
CA TYR A 439 4.03 12.68 4.52
C TYR A 439 2.66 13.10 3.97
N ASP A 440 2.62 13.66 2.76
CA ASP A 440 1.39 14.11 2.08
C ASP A 440 0.54 15.15 2.84
N LEU A 441 1.17 16.02 3.64
CA LEU A 441 0.47 17.15 4.29
C LEU A 441 -0.02 18.15 3.23
N THR A 442 -1.34 18.27 3.09
CA THR A 442 -2.01 19.16 2.12
C THR A 442 -3.00 20.13 2.76
N GLN A 443 -3.33 19.95 4.04
CA GLN A 443 -4.34 20.74 4.76
C GLN A 443 -4.04 22.25 4.69
N GLY A 444 -2.77 22.62 4.92
CA GLY A 444 -2.28 24.00 4.95
C GLY A 444 -1.92 24.58 3.59
N LYS A 445 -2.07 23.82 2.50
CA LYS A 445 -1.80 24.27 1.13
C LYS A 445 -3.00 25.04 0.57
N PRO A 446 -2.84 25.86 -0.50
CA PRO A 446 -3.95 26.58 -1.12
C PRO A 446 -5.04 25.64 -1.67
N GLN A 447 -4.62 24.50 -2.23
CA GLN A 447 -5.45 23.42 -2.75
C GLN A 447 -5.07 22.12 -2.01
N GLY A 448 -6.03 21.22 -1.82
CA GLY A 448 -5.75 19.85 -1.36
C GLY A 448 -5.25 18.97 -2.50
N VAL A 449 -5.40 17.65 -2.34
CA VAL A 449 -5.18 16.69 -3.44
C VAL A 449 -6.19 16.97 -4.57
N ILE A 450 -5.70 17.23 -5.78
CA ILE A 450 -6.51 17.39 -6.98
C ILE A 450 -6.56 16.05 -7.71
N VAL A 451 -7.76 15.55 -7.96
CA VAL A 451 -8.01 14.24 -8.58
C VAL A 451 -8.89 14.38 -9.81
N ASP A 452 -8.61 13.57 -10.83
CA ASP A 452 -9.40 13.40 -12.06
C ASP A 452 -9.85 14.71 -12.74
N ALA A 453 -9.01 15.74 -12.63
CA ALA A 453 -9.31 17.08 -13.13
C ALA A 453 -9.52 17.09 -14.66
N PRO A 454 -10.65 17.62 -15.16
CA PRO A 454 -10.97 17.57 -16.59
C PRO A 454 -9.87 18.21 -17.47
N LYS A 455 -9.43 17.46 -18.48
CA LYS A 455 -8.39 17.87 -19.46
C LYS A 455 -7.03 18.25 -18.83
N ALA A 456 -6.73 17.80 -17.61
CA ALA A 456 -5.42 17.95 -16.99
C ALA A 456 -4.28 17.56 -17.95
N GLU A 457 -3.25 18.41 -18.07
CA GLU A 457 -2.09 18.10 -18.92
C GLU A 457 -1.36 16.84 -18.43
N TYR A 458 -1.27 16.68 -17.12
CA TYR A 458 -0.73 15.52 -16.42
C TYR A 458 -1.62 14.27 -16.48
N GLY A 459 -2.79 14.34 -17.14
CA GLY A 459 -3.55 13.18 -17.59
C GLY A 459 -3.03 12.57 -18.90
N LYS A 460 -2.02 13.18 -19.56
CA LYS A 460 -1.44 12.70 -20.82
C LYS A 460 -0.07 12.07 -20.59
N PRO A 461 0.25 10.89 -21.16
CA PRO A 461 1.58 10.28 -21.05
C PRO A 461 2.74 11.19 -21.51
N SER A 462 2.49 12.11 -22.44
CA SER A 462 3.48 13.08 -22.92
C SER A 462 3.91 14.13 -21.88
N PHE A 463 3.09 14.38 -20.84
CA PHE A 463 3.51 15.21 -19.71
C PHE A 463 4.70 14.60 -18.96
N TYR A 464 4.74 13.26 -18.90
CA TYR A 464 5.82 12.46 -18.33
C TYR A 464 6.86 12.13 -19.41
N SER A 465 7.29 13.10 -20.23
CA SER A 465 8.44 12.93 -21.13
C SER A 465 9.76 13.14 -20.39
N ILE A 466 10.88 12.67 -20.98
CA ILE A 466 12.23 12.98 -20.44
C ILE A 466 12.57 14.45 -20.64
N ASP A 467 12.10 15.09 -21.72
CA ASP A 467 12.41 16.48 -22.00
C ASP A 467 11.69 17.44 -21.05
N ASN A 468 10.49 17.08 -20.58
CA ASN A 468 9.80 17.82 -19.52
C ASN A 468 10.56 17.84 -18.18
N LEU A 469 11.49 16.91 -17.92
CA LEU A 469 12.37 16.99 -16.76
C LEU A 469 13.45 18.07 -16.88
N LYS A 470 13.76 18.53 -18.10
CA LYS A 470 14.79 19.57 -18.36
C LYS A 470 14.19 20.97 -18.43
N THR A 471 12.94 21.10 -18.90
CA THR A 471 12.35 22.39 -19.30
C THR A 471 11.53 23.09 -18.21
N SER A 472 11.15 22.41 -17.12
CA SER A 472 10.15 22.95 -16.18
C SER A 472 10.66 23.95 -15.13
N GLY A 473 11.94 24.32 -15.13
CA GLY A 473 12.43 25.55 -14.46
C GLY A 473 12.31 25.65 -12.93
N TYR A 474 12.26 24.51 -12.20
CA TYR A 474 12.32 24.46 -10.73
C TYR A 474 13.77 24.41 -10.20
#